data_AF-A0A1J0VR83-F1
#
_entry.id   AF-A0A1J0VR83-F1
#
_cell.length_a   1.000
_cell.length_b   1.000
_cell.length_c   1.000
_cell.angle_alpha   90.00
_cell.angle_beta   90.00
_cell.angle_gamma   90.00
#
_symmetry.space_group_name_H-M   'P 1'
#
loop_
_entity.id
_entity.type
_entity.pdbx_description
1 polymer ?
#
loop_
_entity_poly.entity_id
_entity_poly.type
_entity_poly.pdbx_seq_one_letter_code
_entity_poly.pdbx_strand_id
1 'polypeptide(L)' 'MLSRLLDGFDGKLTSREWAIITKTSQASALRDINELIDLGALRRSDSSGRSTSYELIATSGNSVPERDITQR' A
#
# COMPACT_ATOMS: atom_id res chain seq x y z
N MET A 1 -8.79 -1.22 19.05
CA MET A 1 -7.36 -1.53 19.27
C MET A 1 -6.70 -1.90 17.93
N LEU A 2 -6.89 -1.06 16.90
CA LEU A 2 -6.39 -1.25 15.53
C LEU A 2 -5.41 -0.13 15.16
N SER A 3 -5.56 1.02 15.82
CA SER A 3 -4.80 2.26 15.62
C SER A 3 -3.32 2.15 15.97
N ARG A 4 -2.92 1.21 16.84
CA ARG A 4 -1.52 1.07 17.28
C ARG A 4 -0.67 0.16 16.39
N LEU A 5 -1.31 -0.64 15.53
CA LEU A 5 -0.59 -1.54 14.64
C LEU A 5 -0.13 -0.81 13.37
N LEU A 6 -0.86 0.22 12.96
CA LEU A 6 -0.56 1.08 11.81
C LEU A 6 0.46 2.19 12.15
N ASP A 7 0.57 2.58 13.43
CA ASP A 7 1.46 3.65 13.91
C ASP A 7 2.95 3.24 13.93
N GLY A 8 3.23 1.93 13.99
CA GLY A 8 4.60 1.39 14.01
C GLY A 8 5.19 1.05 12.65
N PHE A 9 4.45 1.20 11.55
CA PHE A 9 4.95 0.92 10.19
C PHE A 9 5.59 2.17 9.60
N ASP A 10 6.83 2.43 10.02
CA ASP A 10 7.72 3.44 9.46
C ASP A 10 8.17 2.99 8.03
N GLY A 11 7.26 3.11 7.07
CA GLY A 11 7.57 3.13 5.64
C GLY A 11 7.93 1.81 4.95
N LYS A 12 7.90 0.64 5.62
CA LYS A 12 8.24 -0.65 4.97
C LYS A 12 7.24 -1.75 5.30
N LEU A 13 6.06 -1.67 4.71
CA LEU A 13 5.14 -2.81 4.65
C LEU A 13 5.73 -3.85 3.68
N THR A 14 5.83 -5.12 4.08
CA THR A 14 6.21 -6.22 3.17
C THR A 14 5.07 -7.22 3.04
N SER A 15 5.09 -8.07 2.00
CA SER A 15 4.08 -9.12 1.83
C SER A 15 4.01 -10.10 3.01
N ARG A 16 5.13 -10.28 3.71
CA ARG A 16 5.20 -11.11 4.92
C ARG A 16 4.53 -10.43 6.12
N GLU A 17 4.74 -9.14 6.30
CA GLU A 17 4.08 -8.36 7.35
C GLU A 17 2.56 -8.35 7.11
N TRP A 18 2.12 -8.09 5.88
CA TRP A 18 0.70 -8.12 5.50
C TRP A 18 0.07 -9.49 5.78
N ALA A 19 0.77 -10.58 5.47
CA ALA A 19 0.32 -11.94 5.73
C ALA A 19 0.09 -12.22 7.22
N ILE A 20 0.98 -11.73 8.10
CA ILE A 20 0.86 -11.90 9.55
C ILE A 20 -0.35 -11.11 10.10
N ILE A 21 -0.54 -9.88 9.62
CA ILE A 21 -1.62 -8.98 10.04
C ILE A 21 -2.99 -9.53 9.64
N THR A 22 -3.10 -9.94 8.37
CA THR A 22 -4.36 -10.46 7.79
C THR A 22 -4.57 -11.95 8.08
N LYS A 23 -3.60 -12.62 8.71
CA LYS A 23 -3.57 -14.08 8.93
C LYS A 23 -3.79 -14.87 7.64
N THR A 24 -3.28 -14.36 6.52
CA THR A 24 -3.40 -14.98 5.20
C THR A 24 -2.08 -15.59 4.74
N SER A 25 -2.10 -16.43 3.70
CA SER A 25 -0.88 -16.97 3.12
C SER A 25 -0.09 -15.90 2.35
N GLN A 26 1.23 -16.04 2.26
CA GLN A 26 2.07 -15.07 1.54
C GLN A 26 1.60 -14.85 0.08
N ALA A 27 1.11 -15.90 -0.59
CA ALA A 27 0.56 -15.80 -1.94
C ALA A 27 -0.73 -14.95 -2.01
N SER A 28 -1.62 -15.09 -1.03
CA SER A 28 -2.85 -14.29 -0.93
C SER A 28 -2.51 -12.83 -0.58
N ALA A 29 -1.63 -12.62 0.39
CA ALA A 29 -1.16 -11.30 0.79
C ALA A 29 -0.55 -10.51 -0.38
N LEU A 30 0.18 -11.19 -1.27
CA LEU A 30 0.78 -10.56 -2.45
C LEU A 30 -0.27 -10.15 -3.49
N ARG A 31 -1.38 -10.89 -3.60
CA ARG A 31 -2.54 -10.47 -4.43
C ARG A 31 -3.24 -9.28 -3.79
N ASP A 32 -3.56 -9.34 -2.51
CA ASP A 32 -4.20 -8.24 -1.78
C ASP A 32 -3.37 -6.94 -1.92
N ILE A 33 -2.05 -7.03 -1.80
CA ILE A 33 -1.15 -5.87 -2.00
C ILE A 33 -1.18 -5.35 -3.43
N ASN A 34 -1.19 -6.22 -4.45
CA ASN A 34 -1.28 -5.77 -5.85
C ASN A 34 -2.61 -5.06 -6.12
N GLU A 35 -3.72 -5.59 -5.62
CA GLU A 35 -5.03 -4.94 -5.73
C GLU A 35 -5.01 -3.56 -5.06
N LEU A 36 -4.39 -3.44 -3.87
CA LEU A 36 -4.25 -2.16 -3.18
C LEU A 36 -3.32 -1.18 -3.89
N ILE A 37 -2.32 -1.66 -4.62
CA ILE A 37 -1.48 -0.82 -5.49
C ILE A 37 -2.30 -0.31 -6.68
N ASP A 38 -3.08 -1.18 -7.30
CA ASP A 38 -3.99 -0.83 -8.41
C ASP A 38 -5.03 0.21 -7.98
N LEU A 39 -5.58 0.04 -6.78
CA LEU A 39 -6.51 0.98 -6.14
C LEU A 39 -5.85 2.29 -5.68
N GLY A 40 -4.52 2.41 -5.73
CA GLY A 40 -3.80 3.60 -5.26
C GLY A 40 -3.77 3.77 -3.74
N ALA A 41 -4.00 2.69 -2.97
CA ALA A 41 -3.88 2.68 -1.50
C ALA A 41 -2.45 2.34 -1.03
N LEU A 42 -1.70 1.56 -1.82
CA LEU A 42 -0.30 1.20 -1.58
C LEU A 42 0.58 1.63 -2.77
N ARG A 43 1.85 1.94 -2.52
CA ARG A 43 2.86 2.02 -3.58
C ARG A 43 4.02 1.07 -3.32
N ARG A 44 4.64 0.58 -4.40
CA ARG A 44 5.97 -0.03 -4.31
C ARG A 44 6.99 1.07 -4.04
N SER A 45 7.76 0.93 -2.98
CA SER A 45 8.91 1.78 -2.70
C SER A 45 10.08 1.31 -3.55
N ASP A 46 10.76 2.23 -4.23
CA ASP A 46 11.93 1.98 -5.09
C ASP A 46 13.20 1.72 -4.24
N SER A 47 13.07 0.80 -3.28
CA SER A 47 14.16 0.43 -2.40
C SER A 47 15.12 -0.46 -3.17
N SER A 48 16.21 0.13 -3.65
CA SER A 48 17.32 -0.50 -4.38
C SER A 48 18.11 -1.51 -3.51
N GLY A 49 17.43 -2.57 -3.06
CA GLY A 49 17.98 -3.72 -2.36
C GLY A 49 17.14 -4.97 -2.65
N ARG A 50 17.59 -6.16 -2.23
CA ARG A 50 16.88 -7.44 -2.48
C ARG A 50 15.48 -7.55 -1.85
N SER A 51 14.94 -6.46 -1.29
CA SER A 51 13.72 -6.43 -0.50
C SER A 51 12.73 -5.41 -1.06
N THR A 52 11.69 -5.91 -1.70
CA THR A 52 10.54 -5.11 -2.13
C THR A 52 9.79 -4.62 -0.90
N SER A 53 9.80 -3.30 -0.70
CA SER A 53 9.04 -2.64 0.37
C SER A 53 7.85 -1.91 -0.24
N TYR A 54 6.74 -1.89 0.47
CA TYR A 54 5.52 -1.20 0.11
C TYR A 54 5.26 -0.08 1.12
N GLU A 55 4.77 1.04 0.65
CA GLU A 55 4.43 2.21 1.47
C GLU A 55 2.92 2.44 1.39
N LEU A 56 2.30 2.75 2.54
CA LEU A 56 0.94 3.23 2.59
C LEU A 56 0.89 4.61 1.95
N ILE A 57 0.04 4.77 0.94
CA ILE A 57 -0.33 6.08 0.44
C ILE A 57 -1.30 6.65 1.48
N ALA A 58 -0.74 7.22 2.55
CA ALA A 58 -1.52 8.03 3.47
C ALA A 58 -2.15 9.14 2.62
N THR A 59 -3.47 9.04 2.40
CA THR A 59 -4.26 10.12 1.81
C THR A 59 -4.24 11.29 2.78
N SER A 60 -3.14 12.02 2.81
CA SER A 60 -3.04 13.38 3.30
C SER A 60 -3.00 14.26 2.05
N GLY A 61 -4.13 14.31 1.37
CA GLY A 61 -4.20 14.89 0.03
C GLY A 61 -5.49 14.50 -0.67
N ASN A 62 -6.58 15.12 -0.24
CA ASN A 62 -7.79 15.27 -1.05
C ASN A 62 -7.48 16.12 -2.30
N SER A 63 -6.73 15.54 -3.23
CA SER A 63 -6.58 16.04 -4.59
C SER A 63 -7.04 14.89 -5.47
N VAL A 64 -8.37 14.76 -5.55
CA VAL A 64 -9.03 14.22 -6.73
C VAL A 64 -8.31 14.81 -7.95
N PRO A 65 -7.68 14.01 -8.83
CA PRO A 65 -7.32 14.52 -10.14
C PRO A 65 -8.65 14.82 -10.81
N GLU A 66 -8.99 16.11 -10.85
CA GLU A 66 -10.07 16.64 -11.67
C GLU A 66 -9.88 16.02 -13.05
N ARG A 67 -10.83 15.16 -13.41
CA ARG A 67 -10.83 14.50 -14.70
C ARG A 67 -11.19 15.61 -15.68
N ASP A 68 -10.18 16.30 -16.20
CA ASP A 68 -10.27 17.18 -17.36
C ASP A 68 -10.69 16.33 -18.56
N ILE A 69 -11.98 16.03 -18.62
CA ILE A 69 -12.69 15.48 -19.76
C ILE A 69 -13.64 16.56 -20.27
N THR A 70 -13.10 17.61 -20.91
CA THR A 70 -13.73 18.27 -22.07
C THR A 70 -12.73 19.24 -22.70
N GLN A 71 -12.08 18.75 -23.74
CA GLN A 71 -11.59 19.56 -24.84
C GLN A 71 -12.83 20.05 -25.62
N ARG A 72 -13.14 21.35 -25.58
CA ARG A 72 -14.04 21.99 -26.54
C ARG A 72 -13.83 23.49 -26.65
#